data_AF-A0A0H2U1V1-F1
#
_entry.id   AF-A0A0H2U1V1-F1
#
_cell.length_a   1.000
_cell.length_b   1.000
_cell.length_c   1.000
_cell.angle_alpha   90.00
_cell.angle_beta   90.00
_cell.angle_gamma   90.00
#
_symmetry.space_group_name_H-M   'P 1'
#
loop_
_entity.id
_entity.type
_entity.pdbx_description
1 polymer ?
#
loop_
_entity_poly.entity_id
_entity_poly.type
_entity_poly.pdbx_seq_one_letter_code
_entity_poly.pdbx_strand_id
1 'polypeptide(L)'
;MFPLVSHPCGRHGQRPPSFWGRPDRGKVALTSWARDSQRPKNKTAQLTMDPTVVPKKLWEHPDPTSTAMYGFMQRLNREHNAGLSTFADLHRFSVSEREIFWSTVWDAANYIHSGSYDKSKGVVDHSQPIDAVPRWFEGVSLNWAENSLYFRDRTVSG
;
A
#
# COMPACT_ATOMS: atom_id res chain seq x y z
N MET A 1 10.95 -64.46 -26.05
CA MET A 1 9.58 -64.85 -26.47
C MET A 1 8.79 -63.56 -26.66
N PHE A 2 8.66 -63.07 -27.89
CA PHE A 2 7.63 -62.08 -28.32
C PHE A 2 6.29 -62.83 -28.52
N PRO A 3 5.08 -62.23 -28.70
CA PRO A 3 4.73 -60.85 -29.12
C PRO A 3 3.62 -60.18 -28.25
N LEU A 4 3.43 -58.85 -28.24
CA LEU A 4 2.78 -57.91 -29.19
C LEU A 4 1.22 -57.93 -29.21
N VAL A 5 0.64 -56.89 -28.58
CA VAL A 5 -0.48 -56.00 -28.99
C VAL A 5 -1.91 -56.52 -29.06
N SER A 6 -2.80 -55.82 -28.31
CA SER A 6 -4.02 -55.19 -28.86
C SER A 6 -4.66 -54.23 -27.84
N HIS A 7 -4.78 -52.95 -28.20
CA HIS A 7 -5.73 -51.99 -27.60
C HIS A 7 -7.07 -52.10 -28.36
N PRO A 8 -8.22 -51.85 -27.72
CA PRO A 8 -8.99 -50.62 -28.02
C PRO A 8 -9.71 -50.04 -26.78
N CYS A 9 -9.69 -48.71 -26.56
CA CYS A 9 -10.68 -47.71 -27.02
C CYS A 9 -11.91 -47.56 -26.10
N GLY A 10 -12.23 -46.30 -25.76
CA GLY A 10 -13.53 -45.87 -25.19
C GLY A 10 -13.42 -45.31 -23.78
N ARG A 11 -13.36 -43.99 -23.61
CA ARG A 11 -14.49 -43.03 -23.49
C ARG A 11 -14.97 -42.83 -22.04
N HIS A 12 -15.00 -41.54 -21.65
CA HIS A 12 -15.83 -40.94 -20.60
C HIS A 12 -15.65 -41.54 -19.18
N GLY A 13 -14.97 -40.89 -18.24
CA GLY A 13 -15.33 -39.57 -17.71
C GLY A 13 -16.37 -39.74 -16.59
N GLN A 14 -15.95 -39.73 -15.33
CA GLN A 14 -16.79 -39.35 -14.17
C GLN A 14 -15.90 -38.91 -13.01
N ARG A 15 -16.11 -37.67 -12.56
CA ARG A 15 -15.61 -37.11 -11.28
C ARG A 15 -16.47 -37.68 -10.13
N PRO A 16 -15.95 -37.76 -8.90
CA PRO A 16 -16.73 -38.17 -7.74
C PRO A 16 -17.92 -37.22 -7.48
N PRO A 17 -19.00 -37.67 -6.83
CA PRO A 17 -20.27 -36.95 -6.80
C PRO A 17 -20.14 -35.64 -6.03
N SER A 18 -20.55 -34.54 -6.67
CA SER A 18 -20.71 -33.25 -6.02
C SER A 18 -21.89 -33.29 -5.04
N PHE A 19 -21.60 -32.88 -3.80
CA PHE A 19 -22.46 -32.82 -2.62
C PHE A 19 -23.50 -31.67 -2.68
N TRP A 20 -24.26 -31.55 -3.77
CA TRP A 20 -25.39 -30.63 -3.84
C TRP A 20 -26.56 -31.30 -4.57
N GLY A 21 -27.59 -31.68 -3.80
CA GLY A 21 -28.83 -32.23 -4.31
C GLY A 21 -29.59 -31.22 -5.15
N ARG A 22 -30.08 -31.65 -6.32
CA ARG A 22 -31.08 -30.94 -7.11
C ARG A 22 -32.47 -31.21 -6.54
N PRO A 23 -33.32 -30.19 -6.33
CA PRO A 23 -34.75 -30.42 -6.14
C PRO A 23 -35.40 -30.81 -7.47
N ASP A 24 -36.39 -31.68 -7.34
CA ASP A 24 -37.19 -32.32 -8.38
C ASP A 24 -37.95 -31.31 -9.27
N ARG A 25 -38.02 -31.59 -10.57
CA ARG A 25 -38.73 -30.78 -11.57
C ARG A 25 -40.20 -31.17 -11.60
N GLY A 26 -41.00 -30.54 -10.72
CA GLY A 26 -42.43 -30.39 -10.93
C GLY A 26 -42.71 -29.42 -12.08
N LYS A 27 -43.44 -29.88 -13.10
CA LYS A 27 -43.87 -29.08 -14.26
C LYS A 27 -44.89 -28.01 -13.81
N VAL A 28 -44.62 -26.74 -14.09
CA VAL A 28 -45.66 -25.71 -14.17
C VAL A 28 -45.54 -25.04 -15.52
N ALA A 29 -46.67 -25.00 -16.23
CA ALA A 29 -46.78 -24.58 -17.62
C ALA A 29 -46.48 -23.09 -17.81
N LEU A 30 -45.97 -22.81 -19.01
CA LEU A 30 -45.64 -21.50 -19.56
C LEU A 30 -46.87 -20.59 -19.65
N THR A 31 -46.77 -19.38 -19.12
CA THR A 31 -47.42 -18.20 -19.71
C THR A 31 -46.39 -17.08 -19.86
N SER A 32 -46.43 -16.48 -21.04
CA SER A 32 -45.53 -15.48 -21.59
C SER A 32 -45.38 -14.23 -20.72
N TRP A 33 -44.15 -13.88 -20.36
CA TRP A 33 -43.80 -12.52 -19.95
C TRP A 33 -43.50 -11.73 -21.22
N ALA A 34 -44.55 -11.17 -21.80
CA ALA A 34 -44.43 -10.13 -22.79
C ALA A 34 -43.58 -9.00 -22.22
N ARG A 35 -42.68 -8.49 -23.08
CA ARG A 35 -41.78 -7.37 -22.85
C ARG A 35 -42.59 -6.13 -22.47
N ASP A 36 -42.74 -5.87 -21.17
CA ASP A 36 -43.29 -4.60 -20.70
C ASP A 36 -42.17 -3.53 -20.80
N SER A 37 -42.24 -2.72 -21.84
CA SER A 37 -41.24 -1.71 -22.19
C SER A 37 -41.51 -0.38 -21.51
N GLN A 38 -41.84 -0.38 -20.22
CA GLN A 38 -41.95 0.87 -19.46
C GLN A 38 -41.41 0.72 -18.03
N ARG A 39 -40.09 0.76 -17.91
CA ARG A 39 -39.45 1.17 -16.65
C ARG A 39 -39.75 2.66 -16.42
N PRO A 40 -40.41 3.06 -15.32
CA PRO A 40 -40.59 4.48 -15.03
C PRO A 40 -39.22 5.14 -14.91
N LYS A 41 -38.98 6.20 -15.69
CA LYS A 41 -37.80 7.05 -15.62
C LYS A 41 -37.89 7.93 -14.36
N ASN A 42 -37.91 7.30 -13.19
CA ASN A 42 -37.59 8.03 -11.98
C ASN A 42 -36.14 8.46 -12.11
N LYS A 43 -35.96 9.79 -12.14
CA LYS A 43 -34.69 10.49 -12.16
C LYS A 43 -33.80 9.92 -11.07
N THR A 44 -32.96 8.95 -11.43
CA THR A 44 -31.63 8.87 -10.83
C THR A 44 -31.00 10.19 -11.22
N ALA A 45 -31.12 11.20 -10.35
CA ALA A 45 -30.18 12.30 -10.35
C ALA A 45 -28.82 11.59 -10.29
N GLN A 46 -28.14 11.58 -11.44
CA GLN A 46 -26.75 11.25 -11.48
C GLN A 46 -26.14 12.19 -10.45
N LEU A 47 -25.65 11.66 -9.33
CA LEU A 47 -24.78 12.41 -8.45
C LEU A 47 -23.47 12.54 -9.25
N THR A 48 -23.48 13.40 -10.26
CA THR A 48 -22.27 14.00 -10.78
C THR A 48 -21.71 14.75 -9.59
N MET A 49 -20.75 14.15 -8.90
CA MET A 49 -19.90 14.89 -7.97
C MET A 49 -19.32 16.03 -8.81
N ASP A 50 -19.83 17.24 -8.58
CA ASP A 50 -19.30 18.43 -9.20
C ASP A 50 -17.84 18.51 -8.76
N PRO A 51 -16.87 18.37 -9.69
CA PRO A 51 -15.45 18.33 -9.35
C PRO A 51 -14.97 19.65 -8.72
N THR A 52 -15.82 20.68 -8.66
CA THR A 52 -15.54 21.96 -8.02
C THR A 52 -15.91 22.01 -6.53
N VAL A 53 -16.64 21.03 -6.00
CA VAL A 53 -17.03 21.01 -4.58
C VAL A 53 -15.88 20.47 -3.74
N VAL A 54 -15.09 21.39 -3.16
CA VAL A 54 -14.06 21.04 -2.18
C VAL A 54 -14.73 20.48 -0.93
N PRO A 55 -14.36 19.27 -0.46
CA PRO A 55 -14.94 18.69 0.76
C PRO A 55 -14.73 19.60 1.97
N LYS A 56 -15.75 19.70 2.84
CA LYS A 56 -15.66 20.45 4.09
C LYS A 56 -14.54 19.87 4.96
N LYS A 57 -13.53 20.69 5.28
CA LYS A 57 -12.47 20.35 6.24
C LYS A 57 -13.11 20.02 7.60
N LEU A 58 -12.85 18.82 8.11
CA LEU A 58 -13.43 18.33 9.37
C LEU A 58 -12.66 18.83 10.60
N TRP A 59 -11.34 18.93 10.47
CA TRP A 59 -10.46 19.30 11.59
C TRP A 59 -9.12 19.82 11.06
N GLU A 60 -8.47 20.67 11.85
CA GLU A 60 -7.06 21.05 11.69
C GLU A 60 -6.41 21.22 13.06
N HIS A 61 -5.08 21.02 13.11
CA HIS A 61 -4.32 21.23 14.32
C HIS A 61 -4.28 22.74 14.65
N PRO A 62 -4.51 23.16 15.90
CA PRO A 62 -4.56 24.57 16.28
C PRO A 62 -3.21 25.30 16.10
N ASP A 63 -2.10 24.56 16.18
CA ASP A 63 -0.76 25.06 15.86
C ASP A 63 0.01 24.08 14.98
N PRO A 64 -0.09 24.16 13.65
CA PRO A 64 0.62 23.23 12.76
C PRO A 64 2.15 23.32 12.90
N THR A 65 2.68 24.46 13.38
CA THR A 65 4.12 24.72 13.44
C THR A 65 4.79 24.05 14.63
N SER A 66 4.04 23.74 15.69
CA SER A 66 4.54 22.99 16.85
C SER A 66 4.70 21.49 16.58
N THR A 67 4.27 20.99 15.43
CA THR A 67 4.32 19.56 15.12
C THR A 67 5.75 19.10 14.81
N ALA A 68 6.07 17.86 15.17
CA ALA A 68 7.35 17.24 14.81
C ALA A 68 7.56 17.21 13.29
N MET A 69 6.49 17.05 12.51
CA MET A 69 6.51 17.09 11.06
C MET A 69 6.97 18.46 10.53
N TYR A 70 6.44 19.55 11.09
CA TYR A 70 6.87 20.89 10.70
C TYR A 70 8.34 21.11 11.07
N GLY A 71 8.77 20.71 12.27
CA GLY A 71 10.18 20.76 12.66
C GLY A 71 11.09 19.99 11.70
N PHE A 72 10.66 18.81 11.25
CA PHE A 72 11.37 18.01 10.26
C PHE A 72 11.43 18.69 8.88
N MET A 73 10.34 19.30 8.41
CA MET A 73 10.35 20.12 7.19
C MET A 73 11.33 21.29 7.28
N GLN A 74 11.36 22.01 8.41
CA GLN A 74 12.29 23.11 8.62
C GLN A 74 13.75 22.63 8.64
N ARG A 75 14.01 21.42 9.16
CA ARG A 75 15.33 20.78 9.09
C ARG A 75 15.75 20.54 7.64
N LEU A 76 14.89 19.91 6.83
CA LEU A 76 15.15 19.69 5.40
C LEU A 76 15.39 21.00 4.64
N ASN A 77 14.59 22.03 4.92
CA ASN A 77 14.76 23.36 4.31
C ASN A 77 16.12 23.97 4.64
N ARG A 78 16.57 23.85 5.90
CA ARG A 78 17.85 24.42 6.33
C ARG A 78 19.05 23.63 5.80
N GLU A 79 18.99 22.30 5.83
CA GLU A 79 20.14 21.43 5.51
C GLU A 79 20.28 21.20 3.99
N HIS A 80 19.18 21.24 3.25
CA HIS A 80 19.16 20.86 1.83
C HIS A 80 18.49 21.91 0.92
N ASN A 81 18.15 23.09 1.46
CA ASN A 81 17.47 24.16 0.70
C ASN A 81 16.20 23.69 -0.02
N ALA A 82 15.44 22.78 0.62
CA ALA A 82 14.33 22.05 -0.01
C ALA A 82 13.07 22.90 -0.31
N GLY A 83 12.94 24.09 0.27
CA GLY A 83 11.84 25.03 -0.03
C GLY A 83 10.43 24.51 0.28
N LEU A 84 10.30 23.58 1.23
CA LEU A 84 9.05 22.89 1.57
C LEU A 84 8.13 23.79 2.38
N SER A 85 6.88 23.95 1.92
CA SER A 85 5.86 24.80 2.59
C SER A 85 4.64 24.01 3.05
N THR A 86 4.31 22.91 2.35
CA THR A 86 3.15 22.07 2.62
C THR A 86 3.53 20.60 2.77
N PHE A 87 2.63 19.79 3.35
CA PHE A 87 2.79 18.33 3.34
C PHE A 87 2.88 17.76 1.92
N ALA A 88 2.18 18.34 0.95
CA ALA A 88 2.27 17.93 -0.44
C ALA A 88 3.68 18.15 -1.01
N ASP A 89 4.35 19.23 -0.63
CA ASP A 89 5.75 19.47 -0.99
C ASP A 89 6.68 18.43 -0.33
N LEU A 90 6.48 18.16 0.96
CA LEU A 90 7.26 17.14 1.68
C LEU A 90 7.08 15.75 1.05
N HIS A 91 5.85 15.37 0.71
CA HIS A 91 5.57 14.11 0.05
C HIS A 91 6.25 14.03 -1.32
N ARG A 92 6.12 15.08 -2.15
CA ARG A 92 6.81 15.16 -3.44
C ARG A 92 8.32 14.99 -3.26
N PHE A 93 8.90 15.71 -2.30
CA PHE A 93 10.32 15.63 -1.96
C PHE A 93 10.74 14.22 -1.53
N SER A 94 9.95 13.55 -0.69
CA SER A 94 10.25 12.18 -0.23
C SER A 94 10.37 11.15 -1.35
N VAL A 95 9.72 11.42 -2.49
CA VAL A 95 9.71 10.53 -3.66
C VAL A 95 10.77 10.94 -4.68
N SER A 96 10.94 12.25 -4.93
CA SER A 96 11.92 12.76 -5.89
C SER A 96 13.35 12.70 -5.35
N GLU A 97 13.54 13.04 -4.08
CA GLU A 97 14.83 13.13 -3.39
C GLU A 97 14.94 12.08 -2.28
N ARG A 98 14.66 10.82 -2.62
CA ARG A 98 14.60 9.67 -1.67
C ARG A 98 15.85 9.53 -0.80
N GLU A 99 17.02 9.66 -1.42
CA GLU A 99 18.31 9.50 -0.73
C GLU A 99 18.46 10.51 0.42
N ILE A 100 18.24 11.78 0.11
CA ILE A 100 18.31 12.87 1.07
C ILE A 100 17.22 12.68 2.12
N PHE A 101 15.98 12.47 1.71
CA PHE A 101 14.86 12.33 2.63
C PHE A 101 15.10 11.22 3.66
N TRP A 102 15.43 10.00 3.21
CA TRP A 102 15.57 8.85 4.09
C TRP A 102 16.83 8.89 4.94
N SER A 103 17.94 9.47 4.45
CA SER A 103 19.11 9.73 5.29
C SER A 103 18.81 10.77 6.39
N THR A 104 18.07 11.85 6.08
CA THR A 104 17.65 12.82 7.11
C THR A 104 16.67 12.18 8.11
N VAL A 105 15.76 11.31 7.66
CA VAL A 105 14.87 10.54 8.55
C VAL A 105 15.69 9.65 9.49
N TRP A 106 16.69 8.94 8.95
CA TRP A 106 17.58 8.08 9.73
C TRP A 106 18.26 8.87 10.87
N ASP A 107 18.85 10.01 10.53
CA ASP A 107 19.51 10.90 11.50
C ASP A 107 18.51 11.48 12.52
N ALA A 108 17.29 11.82 12.09
CA ALA A 108 16.25 12.36 12.97
C ALA A 108 15.69 11.33 13.94
N ALA A 109 15.56 10.07 13.50
CA ALA A 109 15.03 8.97 14.29
C ALA A 109 15.99 8.54 15.41
N ASN A 110 17.31 8.75 15.23
CA ASN A 110 18.34 8.46 16.22
C ASN A 110 18.23 7.01 16.76
N TYR A 111 18.11 6.05 15.83
CA TYR A 111 17.98 4.63 16.16
C TYR A 111 19.23 4.10 16.89
N ILE A 112 19.01 3.14 17.78
CA ILE A 112 20.07 2.29 18.31
C ILE A 112 20.39 1.24 17.24
N HIS A 113 21.60 1.29 16.71
CA HIS A 113 22.04 0.42 15.64
C HIS A 113 23.55 0.15 15.75
N SER A 114 24.00 -0.90 15.06
CA SER A 114 25.42 -1.19 14.86
C SER A 114 25.76 -1.14 13.38
N GLY A 115 27.05 -0.92 13.08
CA GLY A 115 27.52 -0.71 11.73
C GLY A 115 27.13 0.66 11.16
N SER A 116 27.49 0.86 9.90
CA SER A 116 27.27 2.08 9.14
C SER A 116 27.07 1.71 7.68
N TYR A 117 26.19 2.42 6.99
CA TYR A 117 26.07 2.28 5.54
C TYR A 117 27.10 3.14 4.83
N ASP A 118 27.50 2.70 3.63
CA ASP A 118 28.43 3.43 2.78
C ASP A 118 27.74 4.64 2.15
N LYS A 119 28.05 5.84 2.66
CA LYS A 119 27.49 7.10 2.14
C LYS A 119 27.79 7.35 0.66
N SER A 120 28.82 6.73 0.10
CA SER A 120 29.13 6.84 -1.34
C SER A 120 28.18 6.01 -2.21
N LYS A 121 27.59 4.94 -1.65
CA LYS A 121 26.57 4.11 -2.32
C LYS A 121 25.15 4.60 -2.06
N GLY A 122 24.97 5.41 -1.03
CA GLY A 122 23.67 5.92 -0.59
C GLY A 122 22.90 4.96 0.31
N VAL A 123 21.69 5.35 0.69
CA VAL A 123 20.78 4.57 1.53
C VAL A 123 20.10 3.45 0.76
N VAL A 124 19.98 3.55 -0.57
CA VAL A 124 19.41 2.50 -1.43
C VAL A 124 19.92 2.65 -2.86
N ASP A 125 20.04 1.53 -3.58
CA ASP A 125 20.39 1.55 -5.02
C ASP A 125 19.16 1.92 -5.87
N HIS A 126 19.22 3.11 -6.50
CA HIS A 126 18.14 3.64 -7.32
C HIS A 126 18.03 2.99 -8.71
N SER A 127 19.04 2.21 -9.13
CA SER A 127 19.05 1.52 -10.43
C SER A 127 18.24 0.23 -10.41
N GLN A 128 17.96 -0.32 -9.23
CA GLN A 128 17.22 -1.56 -9.07
C GLN A 128 15.71 -1.33 -9.15
N PRO A 129 14.97 -2.21 -9.84
CA PRO A 129 13.51 -2.17 -9.82
C PRO A 129 12.99 -2.63 -8.45
N ILE A 130 11.74 -2.29 -8.13
CA ILE A 130 11.15 -2.57 -6.80
C ILE A 130 11.00 -4.07 -6.52
N ASP A 131 10.81 -4.89 -7.56
CA ASP A 131 10.67 -6.35 -7.47
C ASP A 131 12.00 -7.07 -7.22
N ALA A 132 13.14 -6.38 -7.39
CA ALA A 132 14.45 -6.87 -6.95
C ALA A 132 14.64 -6.75 -5.42
N VAL A 133 13.73 -6.06 -4.72
CA VAL A 133 13.76 -5.82 -3.26
C VAL A 133 15.11 -5.21 -2.85
N PRO A 134 15.42 -3.99 -3.33
CA PRO A 134 16.72 -3.38 -3.08
C PRO A 134 16.98 -3.23 -1.57
N ARG A 135 18.22 -3.50 -1.16
CA ARG A 135 18.62 -3.35 0.25
C ARG A 135 18.69 -1.88 0.61
N TRP A 136 18.07 -1.54 1.74
CA TRP A 136 18.18 -0.22 2.36
C TRP A 136 19.22 -0.24 3.47
N PHE A 137 19.99 0.83 3.60
CA PHE A 137 21.03 1.03 4.62
C PHE A 137 21.99 -0.17 4.73
N GLU A 138 22.52 -0.61 3.58
CA GLU A 138 23.41 -1.77 3.53
C GLU A 138 24.64 -1.57 4.42
N GLY A 139 24.87 -2.51 5.36
CA GLY A 139 25.95 -2.42 6.36
C GLY A 139 25.48 -2.00 7.74
N VAL A 140 24.21 -1.62 7.90
CA VAL A 140 23.59 -1.35 9.20
C VAL A 140 22.85 -2.58 9.71
N SER A 141 22.90 -2.81 11.01
CA SER A 141 22.08 -3.80 11.72
C SER A 141 21.43 -3.16 12.93
N LEU A 142 20.16 -3.48 13.19
CA LEU A 142 19.43 -2.97 14.35
C LEU A 142 18.55 -4.04 14.97
N ASN A 143 18.17 -3.83 16.23
CA ASN A 143 17.16 -4.61 16.91
C ASN A 143 15.88 -3.77 17.06
N TRP A 144 14.77 -4.26 16.50
CA TRP A 144 13.50 -3.53 16.55
C TRP A 144 12.90 -3.45 17.95
N ALA A 145 13.00 -4.54 18.73
CA ALA A 145 12.50 -4.57 20.10
C ALA A 145 13.30 -3.61 21.00
N GLU A 146 14.62 -3.53 20.81
CA GLU A 146 15.46 -2.54 21.47
C GLU A 146 14.97 -1.13 21.16
N ASN A 147 14.82 -0.76 19.89
CA ASN A 147 14.36 0.58 19.53
C ASN A 147 12.93 0.91 19.97
N SER A 148 12.05 -0.09 20.04
CA SER A 148 10.64 0.12 20.42
C SER A 148 10.42 0.16 21.93
N LEU A 149 11.22 -0.59 22.70
CA LEU A 149 11.08 -0.74 24.15
C LEU A 149 12.09 0.11 24.93
N TYR A 150 13.09 0.65 24.25
CA TYR A 150 14.05 1.55 24.85
C TYR A 150 13.38 2.88 25.20
N PHE A 151 13.17 3.08 26.50
CA PHE A 151 12.78 4.36 27.05
C PHE A 151 14.03 5.03 27.61
N ARG A 152 14.39 6.21 27.10
CA ARG A 152 15.35 7.08 27.79
C ARG A 152 14.64 7.61 29.02
N ASP A 153 15.00 7.11 30.19
CA ASP A 153 14.53 7.71 31.43
C ASP A 153 14.92 9.20 31.40
N ARG A 154 13.92 10.08 31.48
CA ARG A 154 14.15 11.52 31.58
C ARG A 154 14.45 11.82 33.05
N THR A 155 15.52 11.23 33.59
CA THR A 155 16.04 11.66 34.87
C THR A 155 16.62 13.06 34.70
N VAL A 156 15.95 13.99 35.36
CA VAL A 156 16.26 15.42 35.49
C VAL A 156 17.76 15.60 35.74
N SER A 157 18.44 16.31 34.84
CA SER A 157 19.76 16.87 35.11
C SER A 157 19.64 17.80 36.32
N GLY A 158 20.31 17.45 37.41
CA GLY A 158 20.47 18.31 38.59
C GLY A 158 21.40 19.49 38.33
#